data_AF-A0A967H5D6-F1
#
_entry.id   AF-A0A967H5D6-F1
#
_cell.length_a   1.000
_cell.length_b   1.000
_cell.length_c   1.000
_cell.angle_alpha   90.00
_cell.angle_beta   90.00
_cell.angle_gamma   90.00
#
_symmetry.space_group_name_H-M   'P 1'
#
loop_
_entity.id
_entity.type
_entity.pdbx_description
1 polymer ?
#
loop_
_entity_poly.entity_id
_entity_poly.type
_entity_poly.pdbx_seq_one_letter_code
_entity_poly.pdbx_strand_id
1 'polypeptide(L)'
;WDGDGGLGGSLQYNADLFHVETIERMVGHFVSLLSEVAESPDEPICELNYLSQHEQEQQLIEWNLTERPYDRELTLDRALSNSLAAHSDSIA
;
A
#
# COMPACT_ATOMS: atom_id res chain seq x y z
N TRP A 1 -22.91 -10.96 -24.26
CA TRP A 1 -22.82 -10.25 -22.97
C TRP A 1 -24.24 -10.24 -22.43
N ASP A 2 -24.41 -10.71 -21.19
CA ASP A 2 -25.57 -11.44 -20.64
C ASP A 2 -25.65 -12.91 -21.05
N GLY A 3 -25.06 -13.74 -20.18
CA GLY A 3 -25.23 -15.18 -20.13
C GLY A 3 -24.76 -15.64 -18.75
N ASP A 4 -25.65 -16.29 -17.99
CA ASP A 4 -25.42 -16.89 -16.67
C ASP A 4 -25.13 -15.95 -15.49
N GLY A 5 -25.98 -14.92 -15.30
CA GLY A 5 -26.09 -14.20 -14.01
C GLY A 5 -24.87 -13.36 -13.59
N GLY A 6 -23.85 -13.27 -14.43
CA GLY A 6 -22.67 -12.44 -14.21
C GLY A 6 -22.86 -11.01 -14.74
N LEU A 7 -22.17 -10.06 -14.11
CA LEU A 7 -22.06 -8.67 -14.57
C LEU A 7 -20.74 -8.50 -15.33
N GLY A 8 -20.80 -7.95 -16.54
CA GLY A 8 -19.64 -7.60 -17.34
C GLY A 8 -19.60 -6.10 -17.63
N GLY A 9 -18.40 -5.53 -17.67
CA GLY A 9 -18.19 -4.11 -17.98
C GLY A 9 -16.84 -3.84 -18.60
N SER A 10 -16.66 -2.62 -19.12
CA SER A 10 -15.37 -2.13 -19.61
C SER A 10 -15.07 -0.77 -18.98
N LEU A 11 -13.79 -0.52 -18.71
CA LEU A 11 -13.32 0.75 -18.18
C LEU A 11 -12.46 1.43 -19.25
N GLN A 12 -12.88 2.61 -19.67
CA GLN A 12 -12.12 3.44 -20.59
C GLN A 12 -11.40 4.54 -19.82
N TYR A 13 -10.11 4.71 -20.08
CA TYR A 13 -9.27 5.67 -19.38
C TYR A 13 -8.32 6.39 -20.35
N ASN A 14 -7.81 7.54 -19.91
CA ASN A 14 -6.81 8.29 -20.66
C ASN A 14 -5.39 7.78 -20.31
N ALA A 15 -4.71 7.19 -21.29
CA ALA A 15 -3.35 6.65 -21.12
C ALA A 15 -2.28 7.72 -20.87
N ASP A 16 -2.55 9.00 -21.21
CA ASP A 16 -1.64 10.11 -20.90
C ASP A 16 -1.68 10.50 -19.42
N LEU A 17 -2.78 10.16 -18.72
CA LEU A 17 -3.01 10.50 -17.32
C LEU A 17 -2.80 9.30 -16.39
N PHE A 18 -3.02 8.08 -16.88
CA PHE A 18 -3.03 6.88 -16.06
C PHE A 18 -2.23 5.74 -16.69
N HIS A 19 -1.38 5.13 -15.88
CA HIS A 19 -0.76 3.86 -16.20
C HIS A 19 -1.76 2.71 -16.05
N VAL A 20 -1.59 1.67 -16.87
CA VAL A 20 -2.46 0.47 -16.85
C VAL A 20 -2.57 -0.14 -15.45
N GLU A 21 -1.45 -0.22 -14.73
CA GLU A 21 -1.38 -0.75 -13.35
C GLU A 21 -2.28 0.03 -12.38
N THR A 22 -2.40 1.35 -12.57
CA THR A 22 -3.29 2.19 -11.74
C THR A 22 -4.75 1.84 -12.00
N ILE A 23 -5.10 1.55 -13.26
CA ILE A 23 -6.45 1.24 -13.67
C ILE A 23 -6.84 -0.17 -13.27
N GLU A 24 -5.95 -1.14 -13.43
CA GLU A 24 -6.15 -2.51 -12.93
C GLU A 24 -6.40 -2.51 -11.43
N ARG A 25 -5.60 -1.74 -10.69
CA ARG A 25 -5.83 -1.49 -9.28
C ARG A 25 -7.21 -0.89 -9.01
N MET A 26 -7.59 0.19 -9.69
CA MET A 26 -8.92 0.81 -9.53
C MET A 26 -10.09 -0.16 -9.81
N VAL A 27 -9.94 -1.03 -10.82
CA VAL A 27 -10.94 -2.08 -11.12
C VAL A 27 -11.04 -3.07 -9.97
N GLY A 28 -9.91 -3.52 -9.40
CA GLY A 28 -9.91 -4.40 -8.24
C GLY A 28 -10.63 -3.80 -7.03
N HIS A 29 -10.42 -2.51 -6.78
CA HIS A 29 -11.13 -1.79 -5.72
C HIS A 29 -12.64 -1.71 -5.97
N PHE A 30 -13.04 -1.44 -7.22
CA PHE A 30 -14.45 -1.36 -7.59
C PHE A 30 -15.18 -2.70 -7.41
N VAL A 31 -14.53 -3.81 -7.77
CA VAL A 31 -15.06 -5.16 -7.55
C VAL A 31 -15.17 -5.49 -6.06
N SER A 32 -14.18 -5.09 -5.25
CA SER A 32 -14.20 -5.29 -3.79
C SER A 32 -15.36 -4.54 -3.15
N LEU A 33 -15.54 -3.26 -3.52
CA LEU A 33 -16.65 -2.45 -3.05
C LEU A 33 -18.02 -3.05 -3.43
N LEU A 34 -18.17 -3.53 -4.68
CA LEU A 34 -19.42 -4.18 -5.10
C LEU A 34 -19.70 -5.46 -4.32
N SER A 35 -18.66 -6.22 -3.97
CA SER A 35 -18.79 -7.42 -3.14
C SER A 35 -19.28 -7.07 -1.73
N GLU A 36 -18.71 -6.03 -1.11
CA GLU A 36 -19.15 -5.60 0.22
C GLU A 36 -20.58 -5.04 0.22
N VAL A 37 -20.95 -4.23 -0.79
CA VAL A 37 -22.33 -3.75 -0.94
C VAL A 37 -23.32 -4.92 -1.09
N ALA A 38 -22.91 -5.99 -1.78
CA ALA A 38 -23.75 -7.17 -1.95
C ALA A 38 -23.89 -7.99 -0.65
N GLU A 39 -22.87 -8.02 0.20
CA GLU A 39 -22.90 -8.70 1.50
C GLU A 39 -23.66 -7.89 2.57
N SER A 40 -23.49 -6.57 2.60
CA SER A 40 -24.05 -5.65 3.60
C SER A 40 -24.75 -4.45 2.94
N PRO A 41 -25.93 -4.61 2.32
CA PRO A 41 -26.58 -3.56 1.53
C PRO A 41 -27.09 -2.36 2.35
N ASP A 42 -27.33 -2.55 3.66
CA ASP A 42 -27.82 -1.51 4.57
C ASP A 42 -26.68 -0.72 5.25
N GLU A 43 -25.43 -1.11 5.01
CA GLU A 43 -24.26 -0.48 5.63
C GLU A 43 -23.92 0.87 4.94
N PRO A 44 -23.57 1.92 5.70
CA PRO A 44 -23.18 3.19 5.12
C PRO A 44 -21.97 3.03 4.20
N ILE A 45 -22.01 3.64 3.01
CA ILE A 45 -20.91 3.58 2.03
C ILE A 45 -19.55 3.99 2.63
N CYS A 46 -19.55 4.88 3.62
CA CYS A 46 -18.33 5.34 4.28
C CYS A 46 -17.67 4.32 5.22
N GLU A 47 -18.37 3.23 5.56
CA GLU A 47 -17.86 2.16 6.42
C GLU A 47 -17.33 0.98 5.60
N LEU A 48 -17.67 0.91 4.31
CA LEU A 48 -17.22 -0.15 3.40
C LEU A 48 -15.74 -0.04 3.06
N ASN A 49 -15.03 -1.15 3.12
CA ASN A 49 -13.65 -1.28 2.68
C ASN A 49 -13.59 -1.56 1.17
N TYR A 50 -12.97 -0.63 0.46
CA TYR A 50 -12.79 -0.73 -0.99
C TYR A 50 -11.40 -1.25 -1.37
N LEU A 51 -10.48 -1.41 -0.41
CA LEU A 51 -9.14 -1.94 -0.67
C LEU A 51 -9.22 -3.45 -0.87
N SER A 52 -8.46 -3.97 -1.83
CA SER A 52 -8.27 -5.41 -1.90
C SER A 52 -7.53 -5.91 -0.66
N GLN A 53 -7.74 -7.19 -0.30
CA GLN A 53 -7.02 -7.81 0.83
C GLN A 53 -5.50 -7.65 0.71
N HIS A 54 -4.97 -7.81 -0.51
CA HIS A 54 -3.54 -7.68 -0.76
C HIS A 54 -3.02 -6.26 -0.47
N GLU A 55 -3.79 -5.23 -0.83
CA GLU A 55 -3.39 -3.84 -0.58
C GLU A 55 -3.51 -3.47 0.90
N GLN A 56 -4.50 -4.02 1.58
CA GLN A 56 -4.61 -3.88 3.03
C GLN A 56 -3.40 -4.51 3.74
N GLU A 57 -2.98 -5.70 3.32
CA GLU A 57 -1.78 -6.37 3.85
C GLU A 57 -0.51 -5.56 3.54
N GLN A 58 -0.36 -5.06 2.32
CA GLN A 58 0.78 -4.24 1.94
C GLN A 58 0.88 -2.95 2.77
N GLN A 59 -0.24 -2.23 2.95
CA GLN A 59 -0.24 -0.98 3.70
C GLN A 59 -0.03 -1.20 5.20
N LEU A 60 -0.72 -2.17 5.79
CA LEU A 60 -0.70 -2.38 7.24
C LEU A 60 0.51 -3.16 7.72
N ILE A 61 1.06 -4.03 6.88
CA ILE A 61 2.15 -4.93 7.26
C ILE A 61 3.41 -4.55 6.50
N GLU A 62 3.43 -4.71 5.18
CA GLU A 62 4.67 -4.64 4.40
C GLU A 62 5.38 -3.29 4.53
N TRP A 63 4.64 -2.19 4.41
CA TRP A 63 5.21 -0.84 4.54
C TRP A 63 5.56 -0.47 5.99
N ASN A 64 4.92 -1.11 6.97
CA ASN A 64 5.15 -0.85 8.40
C ASN A 64 6.25 -1.72 9.01
N LEU A 65 6.88 -2.62 8.24
CA LEU A 65 8.04 -3.42 8.66
C LEU A 65 9.33 -2.57 8.74
N THR A 66 9.31 -1.50 9.54
CA THR A 66 10.44 -0.59 9.74
C THR A 66 11.29 -0.95 10.97
N GLU A 67 10.97 -2.05 11.65
CA GLU A 67 11.71 -2.46 12.85
C GLU A 67 13.16 -2.77 12.49
N ARG A 68 14.07 -2.01 13.10
CA ARG A 68 15.50 -2.23 12.99
C ARG A 68 16.12 -2.27 14.39
N PRO A 69 17.04 -3.21 14.65
CA PRO A 69 17.77 -3.21 15.90
C PRO A 69 18.57 -1.91 16.01
N TYR A 70 18.28 -1.14 17.05
CA TYR A 70 18.97 0.10 17.38
C TYR A 70 19.46 0.02 18.82
N ASP A 71 20.74 0.36 19.03
CA ASP A 71 21.33 0.42 20.36
C ASP A 71 20.80 1.65 21.10
N ARG A 72 19.88 1.42 22.05
CA ARG A 72 19.25 2.49 22.84
C ARG A 72 20.21 3.17 23.82
N GLU A 73 21.36 2.55 24.09
CA GLU A 73 22.40 3.12 24.96
C GLU A 73 23.43 3.95 24.18
N LEU A 74 23.38 3.91 22.84
CA LEU A 74 24.25 4.69 21.98
C LEU A 74 23.75 6.14 21.92
N THR A 75 24.46 7.02 22.60
CA THR A 75 24.22 8.47 22.52
C THR A 75 24.79 9.04 21.22
N LEU A 76 24.24 10.17 20.76
CA LEU A 76 24.66 10.81 19.51
C LEU A 76 26.16 11.19 19.51
N ASP A 77 26.67 11.67 20.63
CA ASP A 77 28.09 12.00 20.79
C ASP A 77 28.99 10.77 20.65
N ARG A 78 28.54 9.62 21.18
CA ARG A 78 29.26 8.35 21.11
C ARG A 78 29.19 7.73 19.72
N ALA A 79 28.05 7.83 19.05
CA ALA A 79 27.87 7.37 17.67
C ALA A 79 28.82 8.11 16.70
N LEU A 80 28.90 9.43 16.83
CA LEU A 80 29.79 10.27 16.02
C LEU A 80 31.27 9.99 16.32
N SER A 81 31.63 9.81 17.60
CA SER A 81 32.99 9.47 18.00
C SER A 81 33.43 8.12 17.42
N ASN A 82 32.54 7.12 17.45
CA ASN A 82 32.79 5.80 16.86
C ASN A 82 32.96 5.86 15.34
N SER A 83 32.16 6.67 14.63
CA SER A 83 32.30 6.80 13.17
C SER A 83 33.60 7.52 12.77
N LEU A 84 34.00 8.55 13.52
CA LEU A 84 35.26 9.28 13.30
C LEU A 84 36.50 8.40 13.56
N ALA A 85 36.48 7.57 14.61
CA ALA A 85 37.56 6.62 14.88
C ALA A 85 37.67 5.52 13.81
N ALA A 86 36.56 5.14 13.18
CA ALA A 86 36.52 4.12 12.14
C ALA A 86 36.84 4.64 10.72
N HIS A 87 36.63 5.94 10.44
CA HIS A 87 36.79 6.55 9.10
C HIS A 87 37.69 7.80 9.14
N SER A 88 38.76 7.78 9.92
CA SER A 88 39.69 8.92 10.06
C SER A 88 40.39 9.33 8.75
N ASP A 89 40.45 8.45 7.75
CA ASP A 89 41.12 8.68 6.46
C ASP A 89 40.21 9.30 5.37
N SER A 90 38.92 9.53 5.61
CA SER A 90 37.98 10.04 4.58
C SER A 90 37.82 11.57 4.57
N ILE A 91 38.56 12.29 5.41
CA ILE A 91 38.59 13.75 5.43
C ILE A 91 40.05 14.19 5.26
N ALA A 92 40.53 14.18 4.02
CA ALA A 92 41.78 14.83 3.59
C ALA A 92 41.58 15.42 2.19
#